data_AF-A0A521L492-F1
#
_entry.id   AF-A0A521L492-F1
#
_cell.length_a   1.000
_cell.length_b   1.000
_cell.length_c   1.000
_cell.angle_alpha   90.00
_cell.angle_beta   90.00
_cell.angle_gamma   90.00
#
_symmetry.space_group_name_H-M   'P 1'
#
loop_
_entity.id
_entity.type
_entity.pdbx_description
1 polymer ?
#
loop_
_entity_poly.entity_id
_entity_poly.type
_entity_poly.pdbx_seq_one_letter_code
_entity_poly.pdbx_strand_id
1 'polypeptide(L)'
;MKLYGEGILLGYSERQGKERLFRSVDLYLEGQEPGTMKVGIPDGSAGLVQTCQALKQKAVKVTVEVRPVPKLGMTFFDLVAVEAA
;
A
#
# COMPACT_ATOMS: atom_id res chain seq x y z
N MET A 1 -13.95 0.40 3.46
CA MET A 1 -14.25 0.76 2.05
C MET A 1 -13.06 0.32 1.21
N LYS A 2 -13.25 -0.09 -0.05
CA LYS A 2 -12.13 -0.44 -0.94
C LYS A 2 -12.00 0.57 -2.07
N LEU A 3 -10.77 0.94 -2.39
CA LEU A 3 -10.39 1.76 -3.54
C LEU A 3 -9.57 0.91 -4.50
N TYR A 4 -9.74 1.17 -5.78
CA TYR A 4 -9.02 0.54 -6.87
C TYR A 4 -8.23 1.61 -7.60
N GLY A 5 -6.98 1.32 -7.95
CA GLY A 5 -6.11 2.29 -8.61
C GLY A 5 -5.11 1.62 -9.53
N GLU A 6 -4.63 2.40 -10.48
CA GLU A 6 -3.56 2.04 -11.41
C GLU A 6 -2.41 3.03 -11.23
N GLY A 7 -1.19 2.58 -11.49
CA GLY A 7 -0.01 3.43 -11.46
C GLY A 7 1.27 2.63 -11.29
N ILE A 8 2.24 3.13 -10.51
CA ILE A 8 3.58 2.53 -10.39
C ILE A 8 3.92 2.24 -8.94
N LEU A 9 4.37 1.02 -8.64
CA LEU A 9 4.94 0.68 -7.32
C LEU A 9 6.37 1.20 -7.24
N LEU A 10 6.58 2.32 -6.57
CA LEU A 10 7.88 2.99 -6.50
C LEU A 10 8.82 2.29 -5.53
N GLY A 11 8.33 1.87 -4.37
CA GLY A 11 9.20 1.40 -3.31
C GLY A 11 8.52 0.57 -2.24
N TYR A 12 9.35 -0.16 -1.50
CA TYR A 12 8.98 -0.93 -0.32
C TYR A 12 9.78 -0.41 0.87
N SER A 13 9.13 -0.24 2.02
CA SER A 13 9.73 0.25 3.25
C SER A 13 9.34 -0.60 4.44
N GLU A 14 10.31 -0.91 5.30
CA GLU A 14 10.09 -1.53 6.61
C GLU A 14 10.58 -0.59 7.71
N ARG A 15 9.81 -0.52 8.80
CA ARG A 15 10.19 0.23 10.01
C ARG A 15 9.90 -0.61 11.24
N GLN A 16 10.95 -0.98 11.97
CA GLN A 16 10.80 -1.63 13.26
C GLN A 16 10.25 -0.62 14.27
N GLY A 17 9.07 -0.89 14.82
CA GLY A 17 8.54 -0.20 15.98
C GLY A 17 8.91 -0.90 17.29
N LYS A 18 8.44 -0.36 18.41
CA LYS A 18 8.69 -0.94 19.74
C LYS A 18 8.18 -2.38 19.88
N GLU A 19 7.03 -2.70 19.30
CA GLU A 19 6.36 -3.99 19.49
C GLU A 19 6.09 -4.75 18.17
N ARG A 20 6.17 -4.07 17.02
CA ARG A 20 5.86 -4.68 15.72
C ARG A 20 6.64 -4.05 14.57
N LEU A 21 6.78 -4.82 13.51
CA LEU A 21 7.36 -4.40 12.24
C LEU A 21 6.29 -3.77 11.36
N PHE A 22 6.47 -2.52 10.97
CA PHE A 22 5.57 -1.82 10.08
C PHE A 22 6.08 -1.92 8.64
N ARG A 23 5.23 -2.35 7.72
CA ARG A 23 5.55 -2.44 6.30
C ARG A 23 4.67 -1.50 5.50
N SER A 24 5.22 -0.92 4.45
CA SER A 24 4.50 -0.03 3.55
C SER A 24 5.10 -0.04 2.16
N VAL A 25 4.32 0.38 1.17
CA VAL A 25 4.81 0.68 -0.17
C VAL A 25 4.47 2.11 -0.55
N ASP A 26 5.31 2.67 -1.43
CA ASP A 26 5.06 3.94 -2.08
C ASP A 26 4.49 3.67 -3.47
N LEU A 27 3.29 4.19 -3.73
CA LEU A 27 2.57 4.04 -4.99
C LEU A 27 2.43 5.40 -5.64
N TYR A 28 2.90 5.55 -6.87
CA TYR A 28 2.39 6.61 -7.72
C TYR A 28 1.04 6.16 -8.28
N LEU A 29 -0.02 6.94 -8.08
CA LEU A 29 -1.36 6.64 -8.57
C LEU A 29 -1.71 7.61 -9.70
N GLU A 30 -2.26 7.05 -10.76
CA GLU A 30 -2.84 7.79 -11.88
C GLU A 30 -4.27 8.24 -11.53
N GLY A 31 -4.75 9.28 -12.20
CA GLY A 31 -6.10 9.80 -12.00
C GLY A 31 -6.22 11.28 -12.34
N GLN A 32 -7.33 11.88 -11.90
CA GLN A 32 -7.58 13.31 -12.07
C GLN A 32 -6.52 14.17 -11.37
N GLU A 33 -6.10 13.74 -10.18
CA GLU A 33 -5.00 14.34 -9.43
C GLU A 33 -3.96 13.25 -9.15
N PRO A 34 -3.01 13.05 -10.08
CA PRO A 34 -2.00 12.01 -9.91
C PRO A 34 -1.01 12.40 -8.82
N GLY A 35 -0.52 11.40 -8.08
CA GLY A 35 0.37 11.66 -6.97
C GLY A 35 0.88 10.41 -6.26
N THR A 36 1.83 10.59 -5.35
CA THR A 36 2.41 9.50 -4.57
C THR A 36 1.66 9.31 -3.26
N MET A 37 1.22 8.09 -2.99
CA MET A 37 0.59 7.69 -1.75
C MET A 37 1.38 6.56 -1.09
N LYS A 38 1.62 6.68 0.23
CA LYS A 38 2.18 5.61 1.04
C LYS A 38 1.05 4.78 1.63
N VAL A 39 1.04 3.48 1.37
CA VAL A 39 0.04 2.54 1.89
C VAL A 39 0.69 1.47 2.75
N GLY A 40 0.03 1.11 3.86
CA GLY A 40 0.50 0.08 4.78
C GLY A 40 0.29 -1.31 4.22
N ILE A 41 1.13 -2.27 4.60
CA ILE A 41 0.89 -3.70 4.36
C ILE A 41 0.50 -4.32 5.71
N PRO A 42 -0.72 -4.90 5.83
CA PRO A 42 -1.15 -5.56 7.06
C PRO A 42 -0.23 -6.71 7.47
N ASP A 43 -0.09 -6.90 8.78
CA ASP A 43 0.64 -8.03 9.35
C ASP A 43 0.08 -9.37 8.85
N GLY A 44 0.94 -10.38 8.70
CA GLY A 44 0.55 -11.70 8.18
C GLY A 44 0.44 -11.80 6.65
N SER A 45 0.61 -10.70 5.91
CA SER A 45 0.48 -10.68 4.44
C SER A 45 1.79 -11.04 3.71
N ALA A 46 2.43 -12.17 4.07
CA ALA A 46 3.76 -12.52 3.54
C ALA A 46 3.80 -12.62 1.99
N GLY A 47 2.77 -13.20 1.37
CA GLY A 47 2.67 -13.28 -0.10
C GLY A 47 2.52 -11.90 -0.76
N LEU A 48 1.83 -10.96 -0.11
CA LEU A 48 1.69 -9.59 -0.60
C LEU A 48 3.04 -8.85 -0.59
N VAL A 49 3.84 -9.05 0.47
CA VAL A 49 5.19 -8.47 0.57
C VAL A 49 6.08 -8.95 -0.58
N GLN A 50 6.10 -10.26 -0.85
CA GLN A 50 6.89 -10.83 -1.95
C GLN A 50 6.44 -10.26 -3.30
N THR A 51 5.13 -10.13 -3.51
CA THR A 51 4.56 -9.58 -4.74
C THR A 51 4.95 -8.11 -4.92
N CYS A 52 4.87 -7.30 -3.85
CA CYS A 52 5.29 -5.90 -3.87
C CYS A 52 6.77 -5.76 -4.24
N GLN A 53 7.64 -6.60 -3.69
CA GLN A 53 9.08 -6.59 -3.99
C GLN A 53 9.35 -6.97 -5.45
N ALA A 54 8.65 -7.99 -5.97
CA ALA A 54 8.77 -8.42 -7.37
C ALA A 54 8.22 -7.40 -8.39
N LEU A 55 7.29 -6.55 -7.96
CA LEU A 55 6.65 -5.51 -8.79
C LEU A 55 7.23 -4.10 -8.57
N LYS A 56 8.34 -3.98 -7.84
CA LYS A 56 9.03 -2.70 -7.65
C LYS A 56 9.45 -2.08 -8.99
N GLN A 57 9.15 -0.79 -9.14
CA GLN A 57 9.36 0.03 -10.33
C GLN A 57 8.59 -0.47 -11.56
N LYS A 58 7.45 -1.15 -11.36
CA LYS A 58 6.57 -1.62 -12.45
C LYS A 58 5.20 -0.97 -12.36
N ALA A 59 4.52 -0.93 -13.50
CA ALA A 59 3.11 -0.57 -13.57
C ALA A 59 2.27 -1.65 -12.86
N VAL A 60 1.32 -1.21 -12.03
CA VAL A 60 0.53 -2.07 -11.17
C VAL A 60 -0.92 -1.63 -11.10
N LYS A 61 -1.79 -2.62 -10.87
CA LYS A 61 -3.15 -2.45 -10.36
C LYS A 61 -3.15 -2.75 -8.88
N VAL A 62 -3.81 -1.91 -8.09
CA VAL A 62 -3.85 -2.03 -6.63
C VAL A 62 -5.27 -2.01 -6.10
N THR A 63 -5.50 -2.77 -5.03
CA THR A 63 -6.68 -2.65 -4.17
C THR A 63 -6.24 -2.17 -2.80
N VAL A 64 -6.81 -1.05 -2.35
CA VAL A 64 -6.50 -0.43 -1.06
C VAL A 64 -7.76 -0.43 -0.20
N GLU A 65 -7.65 -0.95 1.02
CA GLU A 65 -8.67 -0.80 2.04
C GLU A 65 -8.49 0.53 2.78
N VAL A 66 -9.57 1.31 2.82
CA VAL A 66 -9.67 2.54 3.61
C VAL A 66 -10.36 2.20 4.92
N ARG A 67 -9.61 2.39 6.01
CA ARG A 67 -10.01 2.07 7.39
C ARG A 67 -10.01 3.34 8.25
N PRO A 68 -11.16 4.01 8.40
CA PRO A 68 -11.31 5.08 9.36
C PRO A 68 -11.15 4.53 10.78
N VAL A 69 -10.43 5.25 11.63
CA VAL A 69 -10.28 4.95 13.05
C VAL A 69 -10.71 6.20 13.84
N PRO A 70 -12.02 6.35 14.09
CA PRO A 70 -12.58 7.57 14.67
C PRO A 70 -11.96 7.96 16.02
N LYS A 71 -11.64 6.96 16.85
CA LYS A 71 -11.02 7.17 18.17
C LYS A 71 -9.65 7.87 18.10
N LEU A 72 -8.95 7.75 16.96
CA LEU A 72 -7.66 8.40 16.74
C LEU A 72 -7.79 9.62 15.81
N GLY A 73 -8.96 9.89 15.24
CA GLY A 73 -9.12 10.90 14.20
C GLY A 73 -8.29 10.62 12.94
N MET A 74 -7.96 9.35 12.68
CA MET A 74 -7.08 8.93 11.59
C MET A 74 -7.81 8.05 10.58
N THR A 75 -7.32 8.03 9.35
CA THR A 75 -7.70 7.04 8.34
C THR A 75 -6.46 6.30 7.89
N PHE A 76 -6.51 4.97 7.93
CA PHE A 76 -5.45 4.11 7.41
C PHE A 76 -5.79 3.63 6.00
N PHE A 77 -4.75 3.51 5.19
CA PHE A 77 -4.81 3.01 3.83
C PHE A 77 -3.94 1.76 3.76
N ASP A 78 -4.59 0.60 3.68
CA ASP A 78 -3.91 -0.69 3.69
C ASP A 78 -3.96 -1.31 2.30
N LEU A 79 -2.81 -1.71 1.78
CA LEU A 79 -2.71 -2.50 0.57
C LEU A 79 -3.28 -3.90 0.84
N VAL A 80 -4.27 -4.29 0.02
CA VAL A 80 -4.92 -5.60 0.10
C VAL A 80 -4.46 -6.51 -1.04
N ALA A 81 -4.26 -5.94 -2.22
CA ALA A 81 -3.79 -6.66 -3.40
C ALA A 81 -2.97 -5.74 -4.29
N VAL A 82 -1.98 -6.33 -4.97
CA VAL A 82 -1.23 -5.71 -6.06
C VAL A 82 -0.96 -6.75 -7.13
N GLU A 83 -1.11 -6.35 -8.39
CA GLU A 83 -0.80 -7.16 -9.55
C GLU A 83 -0.18 -6.30 -10.65
N ALA A 84 0.51 -6.91 -11.61
CA ALA A 84 1.02 -6.18 -12.77
C ALA A 84 -0.15 -5.62 -13.59
N ALA A 85 -0.02 -4.38 -14.05
CA ALA A 85 -1.02 -3.73 -14.90
C ALA A 85 -1.02 -4.28 -16.34
#